data_AF-A0A6G4QTT9-F1
#
_entry.id   AF-A0A6G4QTT9-F1
#
_cell.length_a   1.000
_cell.length_b   1.000
_cell.length_c   1.000
_cell.angle_alpha   90.00
_cell.angle_beta   90.00
_cell.angle_gamma   90.00
#
_symmetry.space_group_name_H-M   'P 1'
#
loop_
_entity.id
_entity.type
_entity.pdbx_description
1 polymer ?
#
loop_
_entity_poly.entity_id
_entity_poly.type
_entity_poly.pdbx_seq_one_letter_code
_entity_poly.pdbx_strand_id
1 'polypeptide(L)'
;MGVFFNRRVLLAGLLLSGCASVPTRPPRLLPGDPEMFGELEPLLGARAEADGLVIRLSSQGCLRKEDLRFFVDRKDAIPDLAFARRRVETCKAGAPGQAEVKFGWGELGITGATAVRLLNPMGKG
;
A
#
# COMPACT_ATOMS: atom_id res chain seq x y z
N MET A 1 -39.59 -60.74 16.37
CA MET A 1 -39.32 -59.85 17.51
C MET A 1 -38.23 -58.86 17.11
N GLY A 2 -38.57 -57.57 17.08
CA GLY A 2 -37.70 -56.39 17.32
C GLY A 2 -36.47 -56.13 16.43
N VAL A 3 -36.61 -55.14 15.53
CA VAL A 3 -35.50 -54.43 14.86
C VAL A 3 -35.00 -53.30 15.79
N PHE A 4 -33.69 -53.11 15.95
CA PHE A 4 -33.14 -51.87 16.54
C PHE A 4 -32.00 -51.31 15.70
N PHE A 5 -32.34 -50.31 14.89
CA PHE A 5 -31.45 -49.51 14.07
C PHE A 5 -30.72 -48.49 14.96
N ASN A 6 -29.41 -48.60 15.13
CA ASN A 6 -28.66 -47.64 15.96
C ASN A 6 -28.29 -46.39 15.16
N ARG A 7 -29.04 -45.32 15.44
CA ARG A 7 -29.02 -43.99 14.83
C ARG A 7 -28.21 -43.04 15.71
N ARG A 8 -26.90 -43.23 15.84
CA ARG A 8 -25.97 -42.37 16.63
C ARG A 8 -24.56 -42.61 16.05
N VAL A 9 -23.76 -41.67 15.53
CA VAL A 9 -23.64 -40.22 15.71
C VAL A 9 -22.99 -39.66 14.43
N LEU A 10 -23.60 -38.61 13.88
CA LEU A 10 -23.09 -37.75 12.84
C LEU A 10 -22.11 -36.71 13.42
N LEU A 11 -21.23 -36.20 12.55
CA LEU A 11 -20.55 -34.88 12.61
C LEU A 11 -19.26 -34.75 13.45
N ALA A 12 -18.13 -34.71 12.75
CA ALA A 12 -16.92 -34.00 13.19
C ALA A 12 -16.20 -33.37 11.98
N GLY A 13 -16.92 -32.51 11.23
CA GLY A 13 -16.34 -31.62 10.22
C GLY A 13 -16.23 -30.21 10.79
N LEU A 14 -15.20 -29.95 11.60
CA LEU A 14 -14.87 -28.59 12.07
C LEU A 14 -14.17 -27.84 10.93
N LEU A 15 -14.99 -27.22 10.07
CA LEU A 15 -14.54 -26.21 9.12
C LEU A 15 -14.15 -24.95 9.90
N LEU A 16 -12.85 -24.75 10.12
CA LEU A 16 -12.30 -23.48 10.59
C LEU A 16 -12.36 -22.45 9.44
N SER A 17 -13.55 -21.89 9.19
CA SER A 17 -13.68 -20.67 8.38
C SER A 17 -13.24 -19.48 9.22
N GLY A 18 -11.93 -19.21 9.25
CA GLY A 18 -11.40 -17.97 9.81
C GLY A 18 -11.75 -16.80 8.88
N CYS A 19 -12.72 -15.97 9.26
CA CYS A 19 -12.93 -14.69 8.60
C CYS A 19 -11.74 -13.79 8.91
N ALA A 20 -10.80 -13.66 7.96
CA ALA A 20 -9.83 -12.58 7.99
C ALA A 20 -10.62 -11.27 7.79
N SER A 21 -10.87 -10.54 8.88
CA SER A 21 -11.47 -9.22 8.83
C SER A 21 -10.44 -8.24 8.23
N VAL A 22 -10.52 -8.04 6.92
CA VAL A 22 -9.72 -7.01 6.25
C VAL A 22 -10.23 -5.65 6.71
N PRO A 23 -9.38 -4.74 7.22
CA PRO A 23 -9.78 -3.37 7.52
C PRO A 23 -10.37 -2.73 6.26
N THR A 24 -11.65 -2.36 6.31
CA THR A 24 -12.34 -1.75 5.17
C THR A 24 -11.99 -0.28 4.98
N ARG A 25 -11.42 0.36 6.00
CA ARG A 25 -11.01 1.77 5.95
C ARG A 25 -9.51 1.87 5.61
N PRO A 26 -9.14 2.67 4.60
CA PRO A 26 -7.74 2.90 4.30
C PRO A 26 -7.03 3.71 5.40
N PRO A 27 -5.72 3.53 5.60
CA PRO A 27 -4.93 4.34 6.53
C PRO A 27 -5.03 5.84 6.19
N ARG A 28 -5.07 6.70 7.21
CA ARG A 28 -4.92 8.15 7.00
C ARG A 28 -3.48 8.49 6.62
N LEU A 29 -3.31 9.37 5.64
CA LEU A 29 -1.98 9.90 5.29
C LEU A 29 -1.69 11.12 6.14
N LEU A 30 -0.57 11.09 6.85
CA LEU A 30 -0.04 12.22 7.60
C LEU A 30 1.18 12.79 6.85
N PRO A 31 1.36 14.11 6.82
CA PRO A 31 2.55 14.69 6.20
C PRO A 31 3.80 14.41 7.04
N GLY A 32 4.92 14.19 6.36
CA GLY A 32 6.26 14.31 6.95
C GLY A 32 6.67 15.76 7.17
N ASP A 33 7.85 15.95 7.78
CA ASP A 33 8.45 17.27 7.96
C ASP A 33 9.14 17.72 6.64
N PRO A 34 8.64 18.78 5.97
CA PRO A 34 9.21 19.24 4.70
C PRO A 34 10.62 19.83 4.86
N GLU A 35 11.01 20.33 6.03
CA GLU A 35 12.36 20.85 6.27
C GLU A 35 13.39 19.73 6.38
N MET A 36 12.98 18.60 6.97
CA MET A 36 13.84 17.43 7.14
C MET A 36 13.94 16.56 5.87
N PHE A 37 12.86 16.48 5.08
CA PHE A 37 12.74 15.54 3.96
C PHE A 37 12.58 16.23 2.59
N GLY A 38 12.89 17.52 2.49
CA GLY A 38 12.70 18.31 1.27
C GLY A 38 13.50 17.84 0.04
N GLU A 39 14.55 17.04 0.23
CA GLU A 39 15.37 16.46 -0.85
C GLU A 39 14.80 15.14 -1.42
N LEU A 40 13.77 14.57 -0.80
CA LEU A 40 13.11 13.36 -1.31
C LEU A 40 12.33 13.66 -2.60
N GLU A 41 12.05 12.61 -3.37
CA GLU A 41 11.25 12.71 -4.61
C GLU A 41 9.92 13.43 -4.34
N PRO A 42 9.65 14.59 -4.98
CA PRO A 42 8.40 15.29 -4.78
C PRO A 42 7.22 14.52 -5.38
N LEU A 43 6.16 14.35 -4.60
CA LEU A 43 4.91 13.77 -5.08
C LEU A 43 3.94 14.88 -5.47
N LEU A 44 3.27 14.71 -6.61
CA LEU A 44 2.21 15.60 -7.08
C LEU A 44 0.85 15.24 -6.46
N GLY A 45 0.75 14.06 -5.85
CA GLY A 45 -0.46 13.58 -5.20
C GLY A 45 -0.22 12.27 -4.48
N ALA A 46 -1.00 12.01 -3.43
CA ALA A 46 -1.04 10.73 -2.75
C ALA A 46 -2.45 10.47 -2.21
N ARG A 47 -2.96 9.26 -2.41
CA ARG A 47 -4.29 8.85 -1.97
C ARG A 47 -4.26 7.42 -1.46
N ALA A 48 -4.75 7.23 -0.24
CA ALA A 48 -4.86 5.93 0.38
C ALA A 48 -6.19 5.27 -0.05
N GLU A 49 -6.11 4.06 -0.60
CA GLU A 49 -7.23 3.18 -0.95
C GLU A 49 -7.28 1.98 -0.01
N ALA A 50 -8.38 1.23 -0.02
CA ALA A 50 -8.55 0.08 0.88
C ALA A 50 -7.47 -0.99 0.69
N ASP A 51 -6.98 -1.18 -0.53
CA ASP A 51 -6.01 -2.22 -0.91
C ASP A 51 -4.61 -1.69 -1.20
N GLY A 52 -4.40 -0.36 -1.17
CA GLY A 52 -3.06 0.20 -1.36
C GLY A 52 -2.97 1.72 -1.30
N LEU A 53 -1.77 2.22 -1.59
CA LEU A 53 -1.46 3.63 -1.74
C LEU A 53 -1.24 3.95 -3.22
N VAL A 54 -1.95 4.95 -3.74
CA VAL A 54 -1.68 5.50 -5.06
C VAL A 54 -0.93 6.81 -4.90
N ILE A 55 0.24 6.88 -5.52
CA ILE A 55 1.06 8.10 -5.59
C ILE A 55 1.03 8.64 -7.01
N ARG A 56 1.16 9.95 -7.13
CA ARG A 56 1.30 10.66 -8.39
C ARG A 56 2.61 11.43 -8.39
N LEU A 57 3.36 11.33 -9.49
CA LEU A 57 4.63 12.02 -9.67
C LEU A 57 4.80 12.48 -11.12
N SER A 58 5.74 13.39 -11.34
CA SER A 58 6.12 13.80 -12.71
C SER A 58 6.64 12.60 -13.50
N SER A 59 6.42 12.57 -14.80
CA SER A 59 6.89 11.48 -15.66
C SER A 59 7.29 12.01 -17.02
N GLN A 60 8.30 11.40 -17.65
CA GLN A 60 8.63 11.62 -19.05
C GLN A 60 7.78 10.74 -19.99
N GLY A 61 6.86 9.94 -19.42
CA GLY A 61 5.90 9.11 -20.14
C GLY A 61 6.29 7.63 -20.22
N CYS A 62 7.36 7.20 -19.55
CA CYS A 62 7.78 5.80 -19.52
C CYS A 62 8.10 5.25 -18.13
N LEU A 63 7.81 6.03 -17.07
CA LEU A 63 7.92 5.57 -15.69
C LEU A 63 7.20 4.24 -15.49
N ARG A 64 7.91 3.27 -14.91
CA ARG A 64 7.33 2.02 -14.44
C ARG A 64 7.47 1.91 -12.94
N LYS A 65 6.62 1.07 -12.33
CA LYS A 65 6.63 0.86 -10.89
C LYS A 65 7.98 0.34 -10.38
N GLU A 66 8.65 -0.52 -11.14
CA GLU A 66 9.98 -1.04 -10.84
C GLU A 66 11.12 0.00 -10.86
N ASP A 67 10.87 1.17 -11.49
CA ASP A 67 11.76 2.33 -11.47
C ASP A 67 11.66 3.12 -10.17
N LEU A 68 10.66 2.81 -9.33
CA LEU A 68 10.50 3.36 -8.01
C LEU A 68 11.00 2.39 -6.94
N ARG A 69 11.42 2.97 -5.82
CA ARG A 69 11.75 2.27 -4.58
C ARG A 69 10.97 2.93 -3.46
N PHE A 70 10.64 2.13 -2.46
CA PHE A 70 10.04 2.62 -1.23
C PHE A 70 10.91 2.23 -0.04
N PHE A 71 10.85 3.05 1.00
CA PHE A 71 11.44 2.80 2.30
C PHE A 71 10.34 2.89 3.35
N VAL A 72 10.34 1.95 4.30
CA VAL A 72 9.36 1.91 5.40
C VAL A 72 10.10 1.74 6.71
N ASP A 73 9.95 2.71 7.62
CA ASP A 73 10.37 2.57 9.02
C ASP A 73 9.13 2.31 9.89
N ARG A 74 9.23 1.32 10.78
CA ARG A 74 8.13 0.87 11.66
C ARG A 74 8.51 0.92 13.15
N LYS A 75 9.54 1.69 13.50
CA LYS A 75 9.94 1.86 14.90
C LYS A 75 8.86 2.53 15.75
N ASP A 76 8.09 3.42 15.14
CA ASP A 76 7.01 4.15 15.81
C ASP A 76 5.63 3.53 15.55
N ALA A 77 4.64 3.94 16.34
CA ALA A 77 3.25 3.50 16.21
C ALA A 77 2.63 3.86 14.85
N ILE A 78 3.13 4.93 14.21
CA ILE A 78 2.76 5.34 12.85
C ILE A 78 3.98 5.07 11.97
N PRO A 79 3.89 4.14 10.99
CA PRO A 79 5.01 3.87 10.11
C PRO A 79 5.30 5.06 9.20
N ASP A 80 6.58 5.33 9.01
CA ASP A 80 7.08 6.31 8.07
C ASP A 80 7.32 5.64 6.72
N LEU A 81 6.86 6.28 5.64
CA LEU A 81 6.94 5.79 4.27
C LEU A 81 7.53 6.87 3.37
N ALA A 82 8.51 6.48 2.57
CA ALA A 82 9.10 7.32 1.54
C ALA A 82 9.20 6.58 0.20
N PHE A 83 9.14 7.32 -0.90
CA PHE A 83 9.37 6.86 -2.26
C PHE A 83 10.57 7.59 -2.88
N ALA A 84 11.31 6.90 -3.75
CA ALA A 84 12.41 7.47 -4.51
C ALA A 84 12.50 6.82 -5.89
N ARG A 85 13.05 7.54 -6.87
CA ARG A 85 13.42 6.93 -8.16
C ARG A 85 14.70 6.14 -8.03
N ARG A 86 14.66 4.89 -8.48
CA ARG A 86 15.84 4.06 -8.70
C ARG A 86 16.48 4.33 -10.05
N ARG A 87 15.69 4.67 -11.07
CA ARG A 87 16.16 4.90 -12.44
C ARG A 87 15.57 6.18 -13.00
N VAL A 88 16.39 6.91 -13.74
CA VAL A 88 15.96 8.07 -14.52
C VAL A 88 15.26 7.58 -15.79
N GLU A 89 14.16 8.23 -16.15
CA GLU A 89 13.48 7.97 -17.42
C GLU A 89 14.34 8.47 -18.59
N THR A 90 14.66 7.58 -19.53
CA THR A 90 15.53 7.88 -20.69
C THR A 90 14.81 7.70 -22.03
N CYS A 91 13.50 7.52 -22.01
CA CYS A 91 12.69 7.36 -23.22
C CYS A 91 12.65 8.65 -24.05
N LYS A 92 12.78 8.51 -25.37
CA LYS A 92 12.70 9.64 -26.32
C LYS A 92 11.30 9.89 -26.87
N ALA A 93 10.40 8.91 -26.76
CA ALA A 93 9.06 8.93 -27.37
C ALA A 93 7.92 8.98 -26.33
N GLY A 94 8.24 9.20 -25.06
CA GLY A 94 7.22 9.39 -24.03
C GLY A 94 6.58 10.77 -24.14
N ALA A 95 5.33 10.89 -23.71
CA ALA A 95 4.67 12.18 -23.52
C ALA A 95 4.86 12.61 -22.06
N PRO A 96 5.63 13.68 -21.78
CA PRO A 96 5.81 14.17 -20.42
C PRO A 96 4.49 14.56 -19.77
N GLY A 97 4.35 14.28 -18.48
CA GLY A 97 3.13 14.53 -17.73
C GLY A 97 3.20 14.02 -16.30
N GLN A 98 2.12 13.39 -15.85
CA GLN A 98 2.00 12.81 -14.52
C GLN A 98 1.75 11.30 -14.66
N ALA A 99 2.38 10.51 -13.79
CA ALA A 99 2.13 9.08 -13.69
C ALA A 99 1.54 8.75 -12.32
N GLU A 100 0.49 7.93 -12.32
CA GLU A 100 -0.04 7.32 -11.11
C GLU A 100 0.51 5.90 -10.94
N VAL A 101 1.03 5.60 -9.75
CA VAL A 101 1.57 4.29 -9.42
C VAL A 101 0.93 3.81 -8.13
N LYS A 102 0.41 2.57 -8.15
CA LYS A 102 -0.23 1.93 -7.00
C LYS A 102 0.71 0.93 -6.35
N PHE A 103 0.87 1.04 -5.03
CA PHE A 103 1.56 0.08 -4.17
C PHE A 103 0.56 -0.59 -3.24
N GLY A 104 0.58 -1.92 -3.17
CA GLY A 104 -0.31 -2.65 -2.26
C GLY A 104 0.11 -2.45 -0.80
N TRP A 105 -0.84 -2.44 0.13
CA TRP A 105 -0.48 -2.34 1.55
C TRP A 105 0.41 -3.50 2.02
N GLY A 106 0.13 -4.72 1.55
CA GLY A 106 0.98 -5.90 1.80
C GLY A 106 2.35 -5.81 1.15
N GLU A 107 2.47 -5.18 -0.02
CA GLU A 107 3.74 -4.94 -0.70
C GLU A 107 4.63 -3.96 0.09
N LEU A 108 4.04 -2.91 0.66
CA LEU A 108 4.70 -1.99 1.58
C LEU A 108 4.97 -2.64 2.95
N GLY A 109 4.42 -3.83 3.20
CA GLY A 109 4.40 -4.52 4.50
C GLY A 109 3.71 -3.70 5.59
N ILE A 110 2.77 -2.83 5.22
CA ILE A 110 1.96 -2.03 6.15
C ILE A 110 0.61 -2.71 6.28
N THR A 111 0.41 -3.51 7.33
CA THR A 111 -0.85 -4.23 7.56
C THR A 111 -1.51 -3.76 8.85
N GLY A 112 -2.79 -3.37 8.77
CA GLY A 112 -3.57 -2.95 9.94
C GLY A 112 -3.23 -1.58 10.52
N ALA A 113 -2.42 -0.78 9.83
CA ALA A 113 -2.10 0.58 10.26
C ALA A 113 -3.33 1.51 10.13
N THR A 114 -3.58 2.33 11.14
CA THR A 114 -4.67 3.34 11.12
C THR A 114 -4.24 4.64 10.44
N ALA A 115 -2.93 4.89 10.39
CA ALA A 115 -2.30 6.01 9.71
C ALA A 115 -0.91 5.61 9.19
N VAL A 116 -0.41 6.33 8.19
CA VAL A 116 0.94 6.24 7.64
C VAL A 116 1.45 7.65 7.45
N ARG A 117 2.70 7.92 7.84
CA ARG A 117 3.34 9.21 7.56
C ARG A 117 4.06 9.13 6.23
N LEU A 118 3.69 9.99 5.30
CA LEU A 118 4.33 10.09 3.99
C LEU A 118 5.40 11.16 4.05
N LEU A 119 6.66 10.74 3.98
CA LEU A 119 7.82 11.64 4.15
C LEU A 119 8.11 12.47 2.91
N ASN A 120 7.68 12.02 1.73
CA ASN A 120 7.89 12.76 0.50
C ASN A 120 7.23 14.14 0.54
N PRO A 121 7.94 15.20 0.14
CA PRO A 121 7.34 16.52 0.03
C PRO A 121 6.28 16.54 -1.08
N MET A 122 5.26 17.37 -0.89
CA MET A 122 4.24 17.59 -1.91
C MET A 122 4.71 18.69 -2.87
N GLY A 123 4.93 18.32 -4.14
CA GLY A 123 5.26 19.25 -5.21
C GLY A 123 4.06 20.11 -5.61
N LYS A 124 4.34 21.24 -6.27
CA LYS A 124 3.30 22.05 -6.93
C LYS A 124 2.88 21.31 -8.20
N GLY A 125 1.63 20.86 -8.25
CA GLY A 125 1.02 20.15 -9.38
C GLY A 125 0.68 21.05 -10.55
#